data_AF-A0A1T5AZQ0-F1
#
_entry.id   AF-A0A1T5AZQ0-F1
#
_cell.length_a   1.000
_cell.length_b   1.000
_cell.length_c   1.000
_cell.angle_alpha   90.00
_cell.angle_beta   90.00
_cell.angle_gamma   90.00
#
_symmetry.space_group_name_H-M   'P 1'
#
loop_
_entity.id
_entity.type
_entity.pdbx_description
1 polymer ?
#
loop_
_entity_poly.entity_id
_entity_poly.type
_entity_poly.pdbx_seq_one_letter_code
_entity_poly.pdbx_strand_id
1 'polypeptide(L)'
;MKPMMPANPAKPAKPAGAGKAVRIWRTVLGVAGVGLAGYGLMGLPSQLGPPQLLGLLVWMAVAVLLHDGVIVPVSTVTGAGLTRVGSGLRPASGAVLRGALMTGAVVTVIAGILLMAQSVARNTSALEGDYAAHLLWFWVVLSGVAAVMVYGIERAGSGRGERKQKTRP
;
A
#
# COMPACT_ATOMS: atom_id res chain seq x y z
N MET A 1 3.96 -2.12 -57.59
CA MET A 1 4.69 -2.39 -56.33
C MET A 1 3.67 -2.49 -55.20
N LYS A 2 3.52 -3.68 -54.59
CA LYS A 2 2.52 -3.95 -53.54
C LYS A 2 3.13 -3.56 -52.18
N PRO A 3 2.49 -2.72 -51.35
CA PRO A 3 3.06 -2.34 -50.07
C PRO A 3 3.03 -3.53 -49.11
N MET A 4 4.20 -3.94 -48.63
CA MET A 4 4.34 -4.91 -47.53
C MET A 4 3.84 -4.26 -46.24
N MET A 5 2.72 -4.77 -45.71
CA MET A 5 2.27 -4.43 -44.36
C MET A 5 3.29 -4.95 -43.33
N PRO A 6 3.65 -4.17 -42.30
CA PRO A 6 4.48 -4.66 -41.21
C PRO A 6 3.73 -5.74 -40.42
N ALA A 7 4.41 -6.87 -40.20
CA ALA A 7 3.90 -7.97 -39.39
C ALA A 7 3.58 -7.48 -37.97
N ASN A 8 2.36 -7.76 -37.52
CA ASN A 8 1.89 -7.45 -36.16
C ASN A 8 2.72 -8.26 -35.14
N PRO A 9 3.36 -7.63 -34.13
CA PRO A 9 4.14 -8.38 -33.14
C PRO A 9 3.26 -9.37 -32.37
N ALA A 10 3.70 -10.62 -32.33
CA ALA A 10 3.01 -11.70 -31.63
C ALA A 10 2.81 -11.35 -30.15
N LYS A 11 1.56 -11.48 -29.68
CA LYS A 11 1.16 -11.28 -28.29
C LYS A 11 1.93 -12.28 -27.41
N PRO A 12 2.59 -11.85 -26.32
CA PRO A 12 3.34 -12.77 -25.46
C PRO A 12 2.43 -13.85 -24.89
N ALA A 13 2.85 -15.11 -24.99
CA ALA A 13 2.11 -16.26 -24.49
C ALA A 13 1.93 -16.17 -22.97
N LYS A 14 0.68 -16.27 -22.50
CA LYS A 14 0.34 -16.25 -21.07
C LYS A 14 0.95 -17.49 -20.42
N PRO A 15 1.72 -17.38 -19.31
CA PRO A 15 2.37 -18.54 -18.70
C PRO A 15 1.31 -19.56 -18.25
N ALA A 16 1.42 -20.78 -18.78
CA ALA A 16 0.38 -21.83 -18.70
C ALA A 16 0.13 -22.40 -17.28
N GLY A 17 0.82 -21.92 -16.24
CA GLY A 17 0.66 -22.38 -14.85
C GLY A 17 0.09 -21.35 -13.87
N ALA A 18 0.15 -20.05 -14.19
CA ALA A 18 -0.19 -18.99 -13.23
C ALA A 18 -1.67 -19.02 -12.80
N GLY A 19 -2.58 -19.35 -13.71
CA GLY A 19 -4.01 -19.42 -13.41
C GLY A 19 -4.39 -20.55 -12.46
N LYS A 20 -3.75 -21.73 -12.58
CA LYS A 20 -3.98 -22.87 -11.69
C LYS A 20 -3.40 -22.58 -10.30
N ALA A 21 -2.18 -22.07 -10.23
CA ALA A 21 -1.53 -21.71 -8.96
C ALA A 21 -2.34 -20.65 -8.19
N VAL A 22 -2.79 -19.58 -8.86
CA VAL A 22 -3.62 -18.54 -8.23
C VAL A 22 -4.94 -19.13 -7.71
N ARG A 23 -5.59 -20.01 -8.46
CA ARG A 23 -6.84 -20.65 -8.03
C ARG A 23 -6.62 -21.54 -6.81
N ILE A 24 -5.55 -22.35 -6.80
CA ILE A 24 -5.18 -23.18 -5.64
C ILE A 24 -4.95 -22.29 -4.41
N TRP A 25 -4.13 -21.25 -4.54
CA TRP A 25 -3.86 -20.34 -3.41
C TRP A 25 -5.11 -19.64 -2.90
N ARG A 26 -6.00 -19.19 -3.78
CA ARG A 26 -7.29 -18.60 -3.37
C ARG A 26 -8.15 -19.60 -2.59
N THR A 27 -8.20 -20.85 -3.03
CA THR A 27 -8.92 -21.90 -2.32
C THR A 27 -8.28 -22.19 -0.98
N VAL A 28 -6.96 -22.36 -0.92
CA VAL A 28 -6.22 -22.62 0.33
C VAL A 28 -6.45 -21.49 1.33
N LEU A 29 -6.29 -20.23 0.91
CA LEU A 29 -6.52 -19.06 1.77
C LEU A 29 -7.98 -18.96 2.21
N GLY A 30 -8.93 -19.24 1.31
CA GLY A 30 -10.36 -19.26 1.65
C GLY A 30 -10.69 -20.32 2.69
N VAL A 31 -10.24 -21.56 2.49
CA VAL A 31 -10.45 -22.67 3.42
C VAL A 31 -9.76 -22.40 4.76
N ALA A 32 -8.52 -21.91 4.74
CA ALA A 32 -7.79 -21.54 5.96
C ALA A 32 -8.51 -20.43 6.73
N GLY A 33 -8.99 -19.39 6.05
CA GLY A 33 -9.74 -18.30 6.66
C GLY A 33 -11.04 -18.79 7.30
N VAL A 34 -11.82 -19.60 6.60
CA VAL A 34 -13.07 -20.20 7.15
C VAL A 34 -12.76 -21.12 8.34
N GLY A 35 -11.72 -21.93 8.24
CA GLY A 35 -11.28 -22.81 9.33
C GLY A 35 -10.88 -22.05 10.58
N LEU A 36 -10.08 -20.99 10.44
CA LEU A 36 -9.67 -20.12 11.54
C LEU A 36 -10.85 -19.36 12.15
N ALA A 37 -11.77 -18.84 11.33
CA ALA A 37 -12.97 -18.17 11.81
C ALA A 37 -13.87 -19.13 12.60
N GLY A 38 -14.08 -20.34 12.08
CA GLY A 38 -14.86 -21.39 12.75
C GLY A 38 -14.23 -21.80 14.09
N TYR A 39 -12.90 -22.00 14.11
CA TYR A 39 -12.17 -22.30 15.34
C TYR A 39 -12.33 -21.21 16.40
N GLY A 40 -12.18 -19.94 16.01
CA GLY A 40 -12.40 -18.80 16.90
C GLY A 40 -13.82 -18.78 17.47
N LEU A 41 -14.84 -18.92 16.61
CA LEU A 41 -16.25 -18.92 17.01
C LEU A 41 -16.60 -20.04 17.99
N MET A 42 -15.99 -21.23 17.84
CA MET A 42 -16.19 -22.34 18.78
C MET A 42 -15.63 -22.05 20.18
N GLY A 43 -14.58 -21.23 20.28
CA GLY A 43 -13.98 -20.83 21.55
C GLY A 43 -14.69 -19.69 22.26
N LEU A 44 -15.46 -18.86 21.55
CA LEU A 44 -16.10 -17.67 22.15
C LEU A 44 -17.02 -17.97 23.34
N PRO A 45 -17.91 -18.99 23.30
CA PRO A 45 -18.85 -19.24 24.39
C PRO A 45 -18.18 -19.74 25.68
N SER A 46 -17.00 -20.37 25.58
CA SER A 46 -16.26 -20.87 26.75
C SER A 46 -15.28 -19.83 27.31
N GLN A 47 -14.88 -18.84 26.51
CA GLN A 47 -13.90 -17.81 26.90
C GLN A 47 -14.54 -16.49 27.32
N LEU A 48 -15.76 -16.19 26.85
CA LEU A 48 -16.42 -14.89 27.04
C LEU A 48 -17.80 -15.07 27.66
N GLY A 49 -18.13 -14.23 28.64
CA GLY A 49 -19.49 -14.11 29.17
C GLY A 49 -20.44 -13.39 28.20
N PRO A 50 -21.76 -13.44 28.46
CA PRO A 50 -22.77 -12.74 27.64
C PRO A 50 -22.50 -11.24 27.38
N PRO A 51 -22.08 -10.42 28.37
CA PRO A 51 -21.82 -9.01 28.10
C PRO A 51 -20.56 -8.79 27.24
N GLN A 52 -19.56 -9.66 27.33
CA GLN A 52 -18.36 -9.59 26.49
C GLN A 52 -18.67 -9.98 25.04
N LEU A 53 -19.58 -10.93 24.81
CA LEU A 53 -20.07 -11.27 23.47
C LEU A 53 -20.80 -10.08 22.82
N LEU A 54 -21.64 -9.38 23.58
CA LEU A 54 -22.27 -8.13 23.10
C LEU A 54 -21.21 -7.07 22.81
N GLY A 55 -20.23 -6.90 23.68
CA GLY A 55 -19.11 -5.98 23.46
C GLY A 55 -18.33 -6.30 22.19
N LEU A 56 -18.05 -7.58 21.93
CA LEU A 56 -17.39 -8.04 20.70
C LEU A 56 -18.23 -7.73 19.46
N LEU A 57 -19.54 -7.97 19.50
CA LEU A 57 -20.44 -7.66 18.39
C LEU A 57 -20.48 -6.16 18.09
N VAL A 58 -20.58 -5.32 19.12
CA VAL A 58 -20.53 -3.86 18.98
C VAL A 58 -19.18 -3.43 18.40
N TRP A 59 -18.08 -3.98 18.91
CA TRP A 59 -16.74 -3.69 18.40
C TRP A 59 -16.60 -4.07 16.92
N MET A 60 -17.09 -5.24 16.52
CA MET A 60 -17.10 -5.67 15.12
C MET A 60 -17.92 -4.74 14.24
N ALA A 61 -19.11 -4.35 14.68
CA ALA A 61 -19.97 -3.42 13.95
C ALA A 61 -19.28 -2.06 13.74
N VAL A 62 -18.66 -1.52 14.80
CA VAL A 62 -17.91 -0.26 14.73
C VAL A 62 -16.68 -0.41 13.81
N ALA A 63 -15.95 -1.52 13.89
CA ALA A 63 -14.78 -1.78 13.05
C ALA A 63 -15.16 -1.85 11.56
N VAL A 64 -16.26 -2.53 11.21
CA VAL A 64 -16.78 -2.58 9.84
C VAL A 64 -17.18 -1.18 9.37
N LEU A 65 -17.94 -0.44 10.17
CA LEU A 65 -18.37 0.91 9.82
C LEU A 65 -17.19 1.85 9.59
N LEU A 66 -16.17 1.78 10.46
CA LEU A 66 -14.95 2.57 10.30
C LEU A 66 -14.17 2.16 9.05
N HIS A 67 -14.07 0.86 8.77
CA HIS A 67 -13.36 0.35 7.61
C HIS A 67 -14.03 0.77 6.30
N ASP A 68 -15.32 0.47 6.15
CA ASP A 68 -16.05 0.72 4.91
C ASP A 68 -16.45 2.18 4.74
N GLY A 69 -16.75 2.87 5.86
CA GLY A 69 -17.18 4.26 5.85
C GLY A 69 -16.03 5.25 5.77
N VAL A 70 -14.84 4.91 6.25
CA VAL A 70 -13.69 5.84 6.31
C VAL A 70 -12.49 5.32 5.54
N ILE A 71 -12.01 4.12 5.86
CA ILE A 71 -10.74 3.62 5.29
C ILE A 71 -10.87 3.42 3.78
N VAL A 72 -11.95 2.79 3.30
CA VAL A 72 -12.16 2.55 1.86
C VAL A 72 -12.29 3.86 1.07
N PRO A 73 -13.12 4.85 1.46
CA PRO A 73 -13.21 6.12 0.75
C PRO A 73 -11.88 6.89 0.75
N VAL A 74 -11.22 7.00 1.90
CA VAL A 74 -9.96 7.76 2.02
C VAL A 74 -8.87 7.11 1.16
N SER A 75 -8.72 5.78 1.22
CA SER A 75 -7.73 5.07 0.41
C SER A 75 -8.04 5.17 -1.10
N THR A 76 -9.32 5.14 -1.47
CA THR A 76 -9.76 5.30 -2.87
C THR A 76 -9.45 6.69 -3.40
N VAL A 77 -9.82 7.74 -2.67
CA VAL A 77 -9.54 9.14 -3.05
C VAL A 77 -8.04 9.39 -3.11
N THR A 78 -7.28 8.89 -2.13
CA THR A 78 -5.82 9.01 -2.11
C THR A 78 -5.18 8.32 -3.32
N GLY A 79 -5.61 7.09 -3.63
CA GLY A 79 -5.12 6.35 -4.80
C GLY A 79 -5.48 7.02 -6.13
N ALA A 80 -6.69 7.55 -6.25
CA ALA A 80 -7.13 8.30 -7.42
C ALA A 80 -6.36 9.60 -7.59
N GLY A 81 -6.15 10.35 -6.50
CA GLY A 81 -5.33 11.56 -6.48
C GLY A 81 -3.89 11.28 -6.88
N LEU A 82 -3.28 10.24 -6.31
CA LEU A 82 -1.92 9.82 -6.66
C LEU A 82 -1.80 9.42 -8.14
N THR A 83 -2.79 8.70 -8.66
CA THR A 83 -2.85 8.31 -10.07
C THR A 83 -2.98 9.54 -10.98
N ARG A 84 -3.80 10.52 -10.58
CA ARG A 84 -3.97 11.78 -11.32
C ARG A 84 -2.68 12.59 -11.35
N VAL A 85 -2.04 12.81 -10.20
CA VAL A 85 -0.78 13.56 -10.10
C VAL A 85 0.37 12.83 -10.80
N GLY A 86 0.42 11.50 -10.68
CA GLY A 86 1.46 10.67 -11.28
C GLY A 86 1.27 10.35 -12.77
N SER A 87 0.14 10.70 -13.37
CA SER A 87 -0.19 10.35 -14.77
C SER A 87 0.78 10.94 -15.80
N GLY A 88 1.42 12.06 -15.49
CA GLY A 88 2.46 12.68 -16.33
C GLY A 88 3.88 12.21 -16.02
N LEU A 89 4.07 11.37 -14.99
CA LEU A 89 5.37 10.90 -14.54
C LEU A 89 5.76 9.59 -15.23
N ARG A 90 7.06 9.32 -15.31
CA ARG A 90 7.56 8.02 -15.80
C ARG A 90 7.14 6.90 -14.83
N PRO A 91 6.95 5.66 -15.32
CA PRO A 91 6.54 4.54 -14.47
C PRO A 91 7.45 4.31 -13.25
N ALA A 92 8.76 4.52 -13.42
CA ALA A 92 9.74 4.42 -12.34
C ALA A 92 9.53 5.48 -11.24
N SER A 93 9.25 6.73 -11.62
CA SER A 93 8.91 7.82 -10.71
C SER A 93 7.61 7.52 -9.94
N GLY A 94 6.61 6.97 -10.62
CA GLY A 94 5.37 6.51 -9.99
C GLY A 94 5.59 5.39 -8.97
N ALA A 95 6.51 4.45 -9.26
CA ALA A 95 6.88 3.39 -8.32
C ALA A 95 7.59 3.93 -7.07
N VAL A 96 8.50 4.89 -7.23
CA VAL A 96 9.18 5.57 -6.11
C VAL A 96 8.16 6.28 -5.22
N LEU A 97 7.24 7.05 -5.81
CA LEU A 97 6.24 7.80 -5.07
C LEU A 97 5.30 6.86 -4.28
N ARG A 98 4.86 5.77 -4.92
CA ARG A 98 4.03 4.75 -4.27
C ARG A 98 4.79 4.02 -3.16
N GLY A 99 6.05 3.68 -3.37
CA GLY A 99 6.92 3.07 -2.37
C GLY A 99 7.09 3.98 -1.15
N ALA A 100 7.47 5.24 -1.36
CA ALA A 100 7.64 6.22 -0.29
C ALA A 100 6.34 6.42 0.51
N LEU A 101 5.19 6.56 -0.15
CA LEU A 101 3.91 6.69 0.54
C LEU A 101 3.53 5.44 1.35
N MET A 102 3.78 4.24 0.83
CA MET A 102 3.53 3.00 1.59
C MET A 102 4.44 2.89 2.82
N THR A 103 5.74 3.17 2.66
CA THR A 103 6.68 3.21 3.80
C THR A 103 6.25 4.25 4.82
N GLY A 104 5.89 5.44 4.37
CA GLY A 104 5.45 6.53 5.24
C GLY A 104 4.17 6.18 6.01
N ALA A 105 3.20 5.55 5.35
CA ALA A 105 1.97 5.08 5.98
C ALA A 105 2.24 4.02 7.06
N VAL A 106 3.08 3.02 6.77
CA VAL A 106 3.43 1.96 7.75
C VAL A 106 4.12 2.56 8.98
N VAL A 107 5.11 3.43 8.77
CA VAL A 107 5.82 4.08 9.87
C VAL A 107 4.88 4.97 10.69
N THR A 108 3.94 5.66 10.03
CA THR A 108 2.92 6.49 10.71
C THR A 108 1.99 5.65 11.58
N VAL A 109 1.55 4.48 11.11
CA VAL A 109 0.71 3.57 11.91
C VAL A 109 1.46 3.09 13.16
N ILE A 110 2.72 2.67 13.00
CA ILE A 110 3.57 2.22 14.12
C ILE A 110 3.77 3.38 15.11
N ALA A 111 4.17 4.55 14.62
CA ALA A 111 4.38 5.74 15.45
C ALA A 111 3.09 6.19 16.15
N GLY A 112 1.94 6.07 15.50
CA GLY A 112 0.63 6.36 16.09
C GLY A 112 0.31 5.48 17.29
N ILE A 113 0.63 4.17 17.22
CA ILE A 113 0.48 3.26 18.36
C ILE A 113 1.39 3.67 19.52
N LEU A 114 2.65 4.03 19.22
CA LEU A 114 3.61 4.49 20.23
C LEU A 114 3.20 5.82 20.87
N LEU A 115 2.67 6.76 20.09
CA LEU A 115 2.12 8.03 20.58
C LEU A 115 0.90 7.81 21.48
N MET A 116 0.04 6.85 21.15
CA MET A 116 -1.08 6.49 22.02
C MET A 116 -0.59 5.82 23.32
N ALA A 117 0.45 4.99 23.25
CA ALA A 117 1.07 4.44 24.45
C ALA A 117 1.69 5.54 25.34
N GLN A 118 2.33 6.54 24.73
CA GLN A 118 2.89 7.71 25.41
C GLN A 118 1.84 8.54 26.16
N SER A 119 0.65 8.69 25.56
CA SER A 119 -0.42 9.51 26.14
C SER A 119 -1.04 8.87 27.39
N VAL A 120 -1.01 7.54 27.49
CA VAL A 120 -1.56 6.78 28.62
C VAL A 120 -0.52 6.55 29.72
N ALA A 121 0.75 6.34 29.36
CA ALA A 121 1.83 6.13 30.31
C ALA A 121 3.01 7.07 30.01
N ARG A 122 3.17 8.14 30.81
CA ARG A 122 4.36 9.03 30.75
C ARG A 122 5.57 8.33 31.39
N ASN A 123 6.04 7.25 30.76
CA ASN A 123 7.16 6.45 31.22
C ASN A 123 8.48 6.98 30.63
N THR A 124 9.32 7.56 31.48
CA THR A 124 10.60 8.18 31.09
C THR A 124 11.66 7.18 30.62
N SER A 125 11.55 5.89 30.98
CA SER A 125 12.47 4.83 30.51
C SER A 125 12.06 4.12 29.22
N ALA A 126 10.82 4.31 28.73
CA ALA A 126 10.36 3.67 27.49
C ALA A 126 10.37 4.63 26.29
N LEU A 127 10.42 5.94 26.53
CA LEU A 127 10.27 6.97 25.51
C LEU A 127 11.32 8.08 25.68
N GLU A 128 12.46 7.89 25.04
CA GLU A 128 13.65 8.75 25.17
C GLU A 128 13.55 10.04 24.33
N GLY A 129 12.49 10.22 23.52
CA GLY A 129 12.35 11.40 22.65
C GLY A 129 10.91 11.70 22.20
N ASP A 130 10.74 12.88 21.57
CA ASP A 130 9.47 13.34 21.01
C ASP A 130 9.15 12.60 19.71
N TYR A 131 8.27 11.60 19.79
CA TYR A 131 7.87 10.78 18.64
C TYR A 131 7.11 11.57 17.58
N ALA A 132 6.40 12.65 17.96
CA ALA A 132 5.71 13.50 17.00
C ALA A 132 6.73 14.28 16.17
N ALA A 133 7.76 14.84 16.83
CA ALA A 133 8.87 15.50 16.14
C ALA A 133 9.66 14.52 15.26
N HIS A 134 9.97 13.32 15.75
CA HIS A 134 10.67 12.30 14.96
C HIS A 134 9.85 11.81 13.76
N LEU A 135 8.54 11.66 13.91
CA LEU A 135 7.66 11.29 12.79
C LEU A 135 7.61 12.40 11.74
N LEU A 136 7.57 13.67 12.17
CA LEU A 136 7.61 14.82 11.27
C LEU A 136 8.94 14.86 10.51
N TRP A 137 10.06 14.72 11.20
CA TRP A 137 11.39 14.63 10.58
C TRP A 137 11.52 13.48 9.60
N PHE A 138 10.97 12.32 9.97
CA PHE A 138 10.93 11.17 9.08
C PHE A 138 10.17 11.48 7.78
N TRP A 139 9.02 12.15 7.84
CA TRP A 139 8.28 12.56 6.65
C TRP A 139 9.04 13.60 5.80
N VAL A 140 9.72 14.56 6.44
CA VAL A 140 10.58 15.54 5.75
C VAL A 140 11.71 14.84 4.99
N VAL A 141 12.42 13.91 5.64
CA VAL A 141 13.53 13.17 5.01
C VAL A 141 13.00 12.26 3.90
N LEU A 142 11.93 11.51 4.16
CA LEU A 142 11.36 10.57 3.18
C LEU A 142 10.85 11.29 1.93
N SER A 143 10.10 12.38 2.12
CA SER A 143 9.60 13.19 1.00
C SER A 143 10.74 13.85 0.22
N GLY A 144 11.77 14.35 0.91
CA GLY A 144 12.98 14.90 0.30
C GLY A 144 13.70 13.87 -0.57
N VAL A 145 13.97 12.68 -0.04
CA VAL A 145 14.62 11.59 -0.79
C VAL A 145 13.78 11.16 -2.00
N ALA A 146 12.48 11.01 -1.82
CA ALA A 146 11.57 10.66 -2.91
C ALA A 146 11.56 11.73 -4.02
N ALA A 147 11.53 13.02 -3.65
CA ALA A 147 11.57 14.13 -4.58
C ALA A 147 12.89 14.16 -5.39
N VAL A 148 14.03 13.95 -4.73
CA VAL A 148 15.34 13.88 -5.39
C VAL A 148 15.40 12.72 -6.38
N MET A 149 14.91 11.53 -6.00
CA MET A 149 14.87 10.37 -6.90
C MET A 149 13.97 10.62 -8.11
N VAL A 150 12.75 11.12 -7.90
CA VAL A 150 11.81 11.43 -8.98
C VAL A 150 12.43 12.46 -9.94
N TYR A 151 12.98 13.54 -9.40
CA TYR A 151 13.65 14.57 -10.20
C TYR A 151 14.82 14.00 -11.03
N GLY A 152 15.65 13.14 -10.43
CA GLY A 152 16.75 12.48 -11.13
C GLY A 152 16.27 11.56 -12.26
N ILE A 153 15.21 10.78 -12.02
CA ILE A 153 14.60 9.91 -13.03
C ILE A 153 14.04 10.71 -14.20
N GLU A 154 13.33 11.81 -13.93
CA GLU A 154 12.75 12.63 -14.99
C GLU A 154 13.84 13.34 -15.82
N ARG A 155 14.85 13.93 -15.15
CA ARG A 155 16.01 14.58 -15.81
C ARG A 155 16.81 13.61 -16.70
N ALA A 156 17.07 12.39 -16.22
CA ALA A 156 17.79 11.37 -16.99
C ALA A 156 16.99 10.87 -18.21
N GLY A 157 15.66 10.98 -18.17
CA GLY A 157 14.77 10.63 -19.28
C GLY A 157 14.85 11.63 -20.44
N SER A 158 14.79 12.94 -20.14
CA SER A 158 14.83 14.00 -21.16
C SER A 158 16.13 14.00 -21.97
N GLY A 159 17.28 13.76 -21.34
CA GLY A 159 18.58 13.74 -22.04
C GLY A 159 18.75 12.59 -23.04
N ARG A 160 17.96 11.50 -22.93
CA ARG A 160 18.00 10.37 -23.87
C ARG A 160 17.16 10.59 -25.12
N GLY A 161 16.11 11.42 -25.03
CA GLY A 161 15.24 11.76 -26.16
C GLY A 161 15.95 12.60 -27.22
N GLU A 162 16.69 13.63 -26.79
CA GLU A 162 17.43 14.53 -27.68
C GLU A 162 18.55 13.83 -28.45
N ARG A 163 19.28 12.89 -27.81
CA ARG A 163 20.30 12.09 -28.50
C ARG A 163 19.74 11.20 -29.60
N LYS A 164 18.51 10.71 -29.45
CA LYS A 164 17.87 9.81 -30.43
C LYS A 164 17.33 10.56 -31.65
N GLN A 165 17.02 11.85 -31.50
CA GLN A 165 16.56 12.72 -32.58
C GLN A 165 17.72 13.22 -33.45
N LYS A 166 18.90 13.45 -32.87
CA LYS A 166 20.11 13.88 -33.61
C LYS A 166 20.73 12.80 -34.51
N THR A 167 20.32 11.54 -34.36
CA THR A 167 20.86 10.39 -35.11
C THR A 167 19.94 9.90 -36.23
N ARG A 168 18.87 10.62 -36.59
CA ARG A 168 18.09 10.34 -37.80
C ARG A 168 18.55 11.28 -38.92
N PRO A 169 19.34 10.80 -39.90
CA PRO A 169 19.61 11.51 -41.14
C PRO A 169 18.36 11.59 -42.03
#